data_AF-A0A7V1BWK7-F1
#
_entry.id   AF-A0A7V1BWK7-F1
#
_cell.length_a   1.000
_cell.length_b   1.000
_cell.length_c   1.000
_cell.angle_alpha   90.00
_cell.angle_beta   90.00
_cell.angle_gamma   90.00
#
_symmetry.space_group_name_H-M   'P 1'
#
loop_
_entity.id
_entity.type
_entity.pdbx_description
1 polymer ?
#
loop_
_entity_poly.entity_id
_entity_poly.type
_entity_poly.pdbx_seq_one_letter_code
_entity_poly.pdbx_strand_id
1 'polypeptide(L)' 'EHAGLWDRLYFRDFLIDNKETAKEYERIKRKLAKKYKYDREKYTEGKTEFIMEITNKAKKKYA' A
#
# COMPACT_ATOMS: atom_id res chain seq x y z
N GLU A 1 -8.82 13.67 14.83
CA GLU A 1 -8.52 12.35 14.23
C GLU A 1 -7.43 12.50 13.16
N HIS A 2 -6.17 12.16 13.47
CA HIS A 2 -5.04 12.25 12.52
C HIS A 2 -4.41 10.88 12.18
N ALA A 3 -4.94 9.79 12.75
CA ALA A 3 -4.34 8.44 12.65
C ALA A 3 -4.09 8.02 11.19
N GLY A 4 -5.00 8.34 10.26
CA GLY A 4 -4.86 7.99 8.84
C GLY A 4 -3.78 8.75 8.07
N LEU A 5 -3.22 9.85 8.59
CA LEU A 5 -2.08 10.55 7.99
C LEU A 5 -0.76 9.92 8.43
N TRP A 6 -0.63 9.56 9.71
CA TRP A 6 0.55 8.88 10.26
C TRP A 6 0.75 7.50 9.66
N ASP A 7 -0.34 6.77 9.42
CA ASP A 7 -0.32 5.47 8.76
C ASP A 7 0.31 5.51 7.36
N ARG A 8 0.12 6.61 6.63
CA ARG A 8 0.73 6.79 5.29
C ARG A 8 2.24 6.97 5.38
N LEU A 9 2.75 7.58 6.45
CA LEU A 9 4.19 7.74 6.68
C LEU A 9 4.83 6.39 6.96
N TYR A 10 4.25 5.60 7.87
CA TYR A 10 4.72 4.23 8.12
C TYR A 10 4.76 3.39 6.85
N PHE A 11 3.68 3.42 6.05
CA PHE A 11 3.65 2.70 4.78
C PHE A 11 4.74 3.18 3.81
N ARG A 12 4.89 4.50 3.63
CA ARG A 12 5.90 5.09 2.74
C ARG A 12 7.31 4.67 3.15
N ASP A 13 7.65 4.86 4.43
CA ASP A 13 9.00 4.64 4.93
C ASP A 13 9.36 3.14 4.88
N PHE A 14 8.38 2.26 5.13
CA PHE A 14 8.56 0.83 4.93
C PHE A 14 8.82 0.46 3.48
N LEU A 15 8.14 1.07 2.51
CA LEU A 15 8.41 0.81 1.09
C LEU A 15 9.79 1.32 0.65
N ILE A 16 10.28 2.42 1.22
CA ILE A 16 11.62 2.95 0.96
C ILE A 16 12.68 1.96 1.44
N ASP A 17 12.52 1.43 2.65
CA ASP A 17 13.47 0.49 3.25
C ASP A 17 13.40 -0.91 2.63
N ASN A 18 12.26 -1.31 2.09
CA ASN A 18 12.02 -2.67 1.58
C ASN A 18 11.70 -2.65 0.07
N LYS A 19 12.76 -2.60 -0.75
CA LYS A 19 12.66 -2.53 -2.22
C LYS A 19 11.85 -3.68 -2.84
N GLU A 20 11.90 -4.88 -2.25
CA GLU A 20 11.11 -6.02 -2.74
C GLU A 20 9.61 -5.83 -2.49
N THR A 21 9.22 -5.33 -1.33
CA THR A 21 7.83 -4.96 -1.02
C THR A 21 7.33 -3.86 -1.96
N ALA A 22 8.18 -2.88 -2.28
CA ALA A 22 7.84 -1.83 -3.24
C ALA A 22 7.61 -2.39 -4.65
N LYS A 23 8.43 -3.35 -5.11
CA LYS A 23 8.23 -4.05 -6.39
C LYS A 23 6.93 -4.85 -6.41
N GLU A 24 6.57 -5.49 -5.30
CA GLU A 24 5.31 -6.22 -5.23
C GLU A 24 4.11 -5.26 -5.29
N TYR A 25 4.18 -4.14 -4.57
CA TYR A 25 3.16 -3.10 -4.65
C TYR A 25 3.01 -2.52 -6.07
N GLU A 26 4.13 -2.36 -6.79
CA GLU A 26 4.11 -1.95 -8.19
C GLU A 26 3.36 -2.96 -9.07
N ARG A 27 3.64 -4.26 -8.93
CA ARG A 27 2.97 -5.33 -9.68
C ARG A 27 1.47 -5.34 -9.44
N ILE A 28 1.05 -5.19 -8.17
CA ILE A 28 -0.36 -5.09 -7.78
C ILE A 28 -1.01 -3.90 -8.50
N LYS A 29 -0.41 -2.69 -8.41
CA LYS A 29 -0.94 -1.51 -9.08
C LYS A 29 -1.06 -1.70 -10.59
N ARG A 30 -0.05 -2.28 -11.25
CA ARG A 30 -0.07 -2.54 -12.70
C ARG A 30 -1.15 -3.56 -13.08
N LYS A 31 -1.32 -4.63 -12.31
CA LYS A 31 -2.35 -5.65 -12.54
C LYS A 31 -3.75 -5.06 -12.38
N LEU A 32 -3.98 -4.28 -11.32
CA LEU A 32 -5.27 -3.62 -11.07
C LEU A 32 -5.57 -2.54 -12.12
N ALA A 33 -4.59 -1.73 -12.52
CA ALA A 33 -4.78 -0.72 -13.55
C ALA A 33 -5.18 -1.33 -14.90
N LYS A 34 -4.64 -2.51 -15.24
CA LYS A 34 -5.05 -3.27 -16.43
C LYS A 34 -6.47 -3.86 -16.27
N LYS A 35 -6.77 -4.45 -15.11
CA LYS A 35 -8.05 -5.14 -14.85
C LYS A 35 -9.23 -4.18 -14.68
N TYR A 36 -9.01 -3.05 -14.02
CA TYR A 36 -10.03 -2.08 -13.60
C TYR A 36 -9.76 -0.70 -14.23
N LYS A 37 -9.47 -0.67 -15.53
CA LYS A 37 -9.09 0.55 -16.26
C LYS A 37 -10.11 1.70 -16.12
N TYR A 38 -11.40 1.37 -16.10
CA TYR A 38 -12.51 2.34 -16.01
C TYR A 38 -13.25 2.28 -14.66
N ASP A 39 -12.78 1.45 -13.72
CA ASP A 39 -13.42 1.22 -12.43
C ASP A 39 -12.45 1.63 -11.31
N ARG A 40 -12.52 2.92 -10.95
CA ARG A 40 -11.63 3.54 -9.97
C ARG A 40 -11.82 2.96 -8.57
N GLU A 41 -13.04 2.56 -8.23
CA GLU A 41 -13.38 2.00 -6.92
C GLU A 41 -12.71 0.64 -6.76
N LYS A 42 -12.88 -0.28 -7.72
CA LYS A 42 -12.21 -1.58 -7.68
C LYS A 42 -10.69 -1.49 -7.75
N TYR A 43 -10.13 -0.49 -8.44
CA TYR A 43 -8.70 -0.22 -8.39
C TYR A 43 -8.22 0.18 -6.99
N THR A 44 -9.02 0.96 -6.28
CA THR A 44 -8.70 1.44 -4.93
C THR A 44 -8.85 0.32 -3.91
N GLU A 45 -9.97 -0.40 -3.95
CA GLU A 45 -10.25 -1.56 -3.08
C GLU A 45 -9.23 -2.69 -3.27
N GLY A 46 -8.87 -2.99 -4.51
CA GLY A 46 -8.00 -4.13 -4.84
C GLY A 46 -6.58 -4.02 -4.30
N LYS A 47 -6.15 -2.85 -3.80
CA LYS A 47 -4.85 -2.65 -3.14
C LYS A 47 -4.96 -2.37 -1.64
N THR A 48 -6.18 -2.25 -1.09
CA THR A 48 -6.41 -1.87 0.31
C THR A 48 -5.84 -2.89 1.29
N GLU A 49 -6.08 -4.18 1.05
CA GLU A 49 -5.57 -5.26 1.91
C GLU A 49 -4.05 -5.23 2.02
N PHE A 50 -3.35 -5.12 0.89
CA PHE A 50 -1.89 -5.01 0.86
C PHE A 50 -1.39 -3.78 1.61
N ILE A 51 -2.01 -2.62 1.41
CA ILE A 51 -1.61 -1.38 2.11
C ILE A 51 -1.78 -1.55 3.61
N MET A 52 -2.90 -2.12 4.08
CA MET A 52 -3.15 -2.34 5.51
C MET A 52 -2.14 -3.33 6.12
N GLU A 53 -1.83 -4.42 5.43
CA GLU A 53 -0.85 -5.40 5.89
C GLU A 53 0.53 -4.76 6.08
N ILE A 54 1.01 -4.04 5.06
CA ILE A 54 2.32 -3.38 5.11
C ILE A 54 2.34 -2.27 6.15
N THR A 55 1.27 -1.49 6.27
CA THR A 55 1.16 -0.44 7.29
C THR A 55 1.25 -1.03 8.70
N ASN A 56 0.60 -2.16 8.95
CA ASN A 56 0.67 -2.84 10.25
C ASN A 56 2.06 -3.42 10.52
N LYS A 57 2.74 -3.99 9.51
CA LYS A 57 4.14 -4.42 9.62
C LYS A 57 5.06 -3.24 9.91
N ALA A 58 4.86 -2.12 9.23
CA ALA A 58 5.63 -0.90 9.42
C ALA A 58 5.46 -0.33 10.83
N LYS A 59 4.22 -0.24 11.33
CA LYS A 59 3.95 0.16 12.71
C LYS A 59 4.70 -0.72 13.71
N LYS A 60 4.71 -2.05 13.53
CA LYS A 60 5.46 -2.95 14.43
C LYS A 60 6.98 -2.76 14.34
N LYS A 61 7.50 -2.37 13.18
CA LYS A 61 8.94 -2.19 12.94
C LYS A 61 9.47 -0.85 13.46
N TYR A 62 8.66 0.21 13.40
CA TYR A 62 9.06 1.58 13.71
C TYR A 62 8.33 2.18 14.93
N ALA A 63 7.52 1.39 15.66
CA ALA A 63 6.94 1.79 16.94
C ALA A 63 7.98 1.87 18.05
#